data_AF-D2R1X7-F1
#
_entry.id   AF-D2R1X7-F1
#
_cell.length_a   1.000
_cell.length_b   1.000
_cell.length_c   1.000
_cell.angle_alpha   90.00
_cell.angle_beta   90.00
_cell.angle_gamma   90.00
#
_symmetry.space_group_name_H-M   'P 1'
#
loop_
_entity.id
_entity.type
_entity.pdbx_description
1 polymer ?
#
loop_
_entity_poly.entity_id
_entity_poly.type
_entity_poly.pdbx_seq_one_letter_code
_entity_poly.pdbx_strand_id
1 'polypeptide(L)'
;MAGEQVSSLDFDAIVRDTQSHIRAYIAGMGVPRHDVDDIAQDVYVELYRFFDRVPAEVEMKQWLKGIARNLSLNYFRKTSRKSRLQREALVELFLRAEQDGSPGFAELPMRGALDKCYDKLTADSRRLLALKYEQELSSSAMAERLSSTAEAVRVALFRVRATLKDCISRSLASQKS
;
A
#
# COMPACT_ATOMS: atom_id res chain seq x y z
N MET A 1 16.34 -31.87 -16.21
CA MET A 1 17.28 -31.66 -15.09
C MET A 1 17.65 -30.19 -15.05
N ALA A 2 17.15 -29.47 -14.05
CA ALA A 2 17.63 -28.18 -13.51
C ALA A 2 16.56 -27.69 -12.51
N GLY A 3 16.22 -28.56 -11.55
CA GLY A 3 15.35 -28.25 -10.42
C GLY A 3 16.22 -28.18 -9.18
N GLU A 4 17.18 -27.26 -9.21
CA GLU A 4 18.12 -27.05 -8.12
C GLU A 4 17.47 -26.12 -7.12
N GLN A 5 16.82 -26.76 -6.15
CA GLN A 5 16.48 -26.28 -4.82
C GLN A 5 16.80 -24.80 -4.60
N VAL A 6 15.78 -23.96 -4.71
CA VAL A 6 15.79 -22.65 -4.07
C VAL A 6 16.18 -22.88 -2.61
N SER A 7 17.35 -22.38 -2.24
CA SER A 7 17.81 -22.41 -0.86
C SER A 7 16.74 -21.75 0.01
N SER A 8 16.21 -22.48 0.99
CA SER A 8 15.27 -21.93 1.99
C SER A 8 15.75 -20.60 2.61
N LEU A 9 17.08 -20.39 2.66
CA LEU A 9 17.71 -19.17 3.14
C LEU A 9 17.46 -17.95 2.23
N ASP A 10 17.35 -18.15 0.91
CA ASP A 10 17.09 -17.05 -0.04
C ASP A 10 15.63 -16.59 0.02
N PHE A 11 14.69 -17.53 0.16
CA PHE A 11 13.28 -17.22 0.31
C PHE A 11 13.02 -16.46 1.61
N ASP A 12 13.55 -16.94 2.74
CA ASP A 12 13.39 -16.29 4.04
C ASP A 12 13.98 -14.87 4.05
N ALA A 13 15.12 -14.67 3.37
CA ALA A 13 15.70 -13.34 3.21
C ALA A 13 14.78 -12.41 2.42
N ILE A 14 14.23 -12.88 1.30
CA ILE A 14 13.29 -12.10 0.49
C ILE A 14 12.05 -11.72 1.31
N VAL A 15 11.45 -12.67 2.03
CA VAL A 15 10.28 -12.41 2.87
C VAL A 15 10.60 -11.34 3.91
N ARG A 16 11.70 -11.52 4.66
CA ARG A 16 12.11 -10.59 5.72
C ARG A 16 12.33 -9.18 5.17
N ASP A 17 12.96 -9.05 4.02
CA ASP A 17 13.37 -7.76 3.44
C ASP A 17 12.23 -7.06 2.68
N THR A 18 11.10 -7.75 2.45
CA THR A 18 9.99 -7.20 1.65
C THR A 18 8.63 -7.18 2.36
N GLN A 19 8.42 -7.95 3.43
CA GLN A 19 7.11 -8.14 4.08
C GLN A 19 6.41 -6.84 4.49
N SER A 20 7.15 -5.91 5.07
CA SER A 20 6.67 -4.61 5.52
C SER A 20 6.20 -3.77 4.34
N HIS A 21 7.00 -3.75 3.27
CA HIS A 21 6.70 -3.02 2.04
C HIS A 21 5.48 -3.61 1.31
N ILE A 22 5.36 -4.93 1.24
CA ILE A 22 4.21 -5.60 0.61
C ILE A 22 2.93 -5.40 1.40
N ARG A 23 2.97 -5.51 2.73
CA ARG A 23 1.83 -5.16 3.60
C ARG A 23 1.39 -3.71 3.41
N ALA A 24 2.35 -2.77 3.41
CA ALA A 24 2.06 -1.35 3.19
C ALA A 24 1.45 -1.09 1.81
N TYR A 25 1.94 -1.78 0.77
CA TYR A 25 1.41 -1.72 -0.58
C TYR A 25 -0.04 -2.22 -0.65
N ILE A 26 -0.34 -3.37 -0.04
CA ILE A 26 -1.69 -3.95 0.04
C ILE A 26 -2.65 -3.02 0.78
N ALA A 27 -2.23 -2.49 1.94
CA ALA A 27 -3.00 -1.51 2.69
C ALA A 27 -3.24 -0.21 1.89
N GLY A 28 -2.23 0.22 1.11
CA GLY A 28 -2.30 1.38 0.21
C GLY A 28 -3.37 1.24 -0.88
N MET A 29 -3.61 0.01 -1.35
CA MET A 29 -4.70 -0.31 -2.29
C MET A 29 -6.10 -0.30 -1.64
N GLY A 30 -6.19 -0.07 -0.33
CA GLY A 30 -7.46 0.07 0.38
C GLY A 30 -8.03 -1.24 0.92
N VAL A 31 -7.21 -2.29 1.02
CA VAL A 31 -7.57 -3.54 1.71
C VAL A 31 -7.74 -3.25 3.21
N PRO A 32 -8.80 -3.75 3.87
CA PRO A 32 -8.98 -3.61 5.32
C PRO A 32 -7.81 -4.21 6.10
N ARG A 33 -7.41 -3.58 7.22
CA ARG A 33 -6.23 -3.98 7.99
C ARG A 33 -6.22 -5.47 8.38
N HIS A 34 -7.38 -6.03 8.74
CA HIS A 34 -7.52 -7.44 9.12
C HIS A 34 -7.30 -8.42 7.96
N ASP A 35 -7.48 -7.98 6.71
CA ASP A 35 -7.25 -8.81 5.52
C ASP A 35 -5.85 -8.59 4.90
N VAL A 36 -5.11 -7.56 5.34
CA VAL A 36 -3.79 -7.24 4.77
C VAL A 36 -2.80 -8.39 5.00
N ASP A 37 -2.78 -8.96 6.20
CA ASP A 37 -1.84 -10.02 6.55
C ASP A 37 -2.12 -11.31 5.78
N ASP A 38 -3.40 -11.67 5.61
CA ASP A 38 -3.81 -12.85 4.84
C ASP A 38 -3.42 -12.71 3.37
N ILE A 39 -3.71 -11.55 2.75
CA ILE A 39 -3.32 -11.31 1.36
C ILE A 39 -1.78 -11.26 1.22
N ALA A 40 -1.07 -10.67 2.18
CA ALA A 40 0.38 -10.65 2.16
C ALA A 40 0.97 -12.06 2.26
N GLN A 41 0.38 -12.94 3.08
CA GLN A 41 0.77 -14.34 3.14
C GLN A 41 0.57 -15.03 1.78
N ASP A 42 -0.58 -14.83 1.14
CA ASP A 42 -0.87 -15.37 -0.18
C ASP A 42 0.14 -14.89 -1.25
N VAL A 43 0.65 -13.65 -1.14
CA VAL A 43 1.72 -13.16 -2.03
C VAL A 43 2.96 -14.04 -1.95
N TYR A 44 3.38 -14.40 -0.74
CA TYR A 44 4.58 -15.21 -0.53
C TYR A 44 4.36 -16.68 -0.86
N VAL A 45 3.14 -17.20 -0.68
CA VAL A 45 2.75 -18.53 -1.16
C VAL A 45 2.85 -18.60 -2.68
N GLU A 46 2.37 -17.58 -3.39
CA GLU A 46 2.48 -17.48 -4.85
C GLU A 46 3.93 -17.28 -5.30
N LEU A 47 4.73 -16.47 -4.57
CA LEU A 47 6.17 -16.39 -4.80
C LEU A 47 6.82 -17.77 -4.71
N TYR A 48 6.56 -18.52 -3.65
CA TYR A 48 7.15 -19.85 -3.46
C TYR A 48 6.79 -20.81 -4.60
N ARG A 49 5.55 -20.76 -5.10
CA ARG A 49 5.08 -21.59 -6.23
C ARG A 49 5.75 -21.27 -7.55
N PHE A 50 6.11 -20.00 -7.78
CA PHE A 50 6.63 -19.52 -9.06
C PHE A 50 8.05 -18.97 -8.95
N PHE A 51 8.76 -19.28 -7.87
CA PHE A 51 10.08 -18.72 -7.57
C PHE A 51 11.08 -18.97 -8.69
N ASP A 52 11.11 -20.19 -9.22
CA ASP A 52 11.99 -20.61 -10.32
C ASP A 52 11.67 -19.93 -11.67
N ARG A 53 10.56 -19.19 -11.74
CA ARG A 53 10.06 -18.52 -12.95
C ARG A 53 10.15 -17.01 -12.84
N VAL A 54 10.71 -16.47 -11.75
CA VAL A 54 10.97 -15.04 -11.63
C VAL A 54 12.05 -14.67 -12.65
N PRO A 55 11.76 -13.79 -13.63
CA PRO A 55 12.76 -13.39 -14.60
C PRO A 55 13.90 -12.66 -13.90
N ALA A 56 15.15 -13.02 -14.19
CA ALA A 56 16.34 -12.44 -13.56
C ALA A 56 16.46 -10.91 -13.76
N GLU A 57 15.79 -10.38 -14.78
CA GLU A 57 15.79 -8.97 -15.17
C GLU A 57 14.79 -8.12 -14.37
N VAL A 58 13.89 -8.75 -13.59
CA VAL A 58 12.84 -8.04 -12.84
C VAL A 58 13.24 -7.91 -11.37
N GLU A 59 13.15 -6.69 -10.82
CA GLU A 59 13.40 -6.47 -9.41
C GLU A 59 12.36 -7.22 -8.55
N MET A 60 12.82 -8.01 -7.57
CA MET A 60 11.95 -8.87 -6.75
C MET A 60 10.77 -8.10 -6.13
N LYS A 61 11.01 -6.86 -5.66
CA LYS A 61 9.96 -5.99 -5.10
C LYS A 61 8.90 -5.63 -6.14
N GLN A 62 9.32 -5.36 -7.38
CA GLN A 62 8.39 -5.04 -8.48
C GLN A 62 7.53 -6.25 -8.84
N TRP A 63 8.12 -7.44 -8.86
CA TRP A 63 7.40 -8.69 -9.13
C TRP A 63 6.37 -9.01 -8.03
N LEU A 64 6.77 -8.88 -6.76
CA LEU A 64 5.87 -9.07 -5.60
C LEU A 64 4.71 -8.07 -5.57
N LYS A 65 4.96 -6.81 -5.95
CA LYS A 65 3.87 -5.83 -6.14
C LYS A 65 2.86 -6.28 -7.20
N GLY A 66 3.32 -6.89 -8.28
CA GLY A 66 2.46 -7.46 -9.32
C GLY A 66 1.51 -8.53 -8.78
N ILE A 67 2.03 -9.45 -7.96
CA ILE A 67 1.24 -10.47 -7.27
C ILE A 67 0.27 -9.83 -6.28
N ALA A 68 0.77 -8.96 -5.40
CA ALA A 68 -0.03 -8.26 -4.39
C ALA A 68 -1.21 -7.51 -5.02
N ARG A 69 -0.96 -6.83 -6.15
CA ARG A 69 -1.98 -6.15 -6.94
C ARG A 69 -3.06 -7.12 -7.43
N ASN A 70 -2.66 -8.23 -8.03
CA ASN A 70 -3.60 -9.21 -8.58
C ASN A 70 -4.45 -9.85 -7.47
N LEU A 71 -3.84 -10.22 -6.35
CA LEU A 71 -4.56 -10.79 -5.21
C LEU A 71 -5.52 -9.78 -4.57
N SER A 72 -5.10 -8.52 -4.42
CA SER A 72 -5.95 -7.47 -3.87
C SER A 72 -7.13 -7.15 -4.79
N LEU A 73 -6.92 -7.09 -6.11
CA LEU A 73 -8.00 -6.96 -7.09
C LEU A 73 -8.98 -8.15 -7.01
N ASN A 74 -8.46 -9.37 -6.86
CA ASN A 74 -9.29 -10.56 -6.72
C ASN A 74 -10.08 -10.58 -5.41
N TYR A 75 -9.47 -10.17 -4.30
CA TYR A 75 -10.15 -9.95 -3.03
C TYR A 75 -11.33 -8.98 -3.23
N PHE A 76 -11.11 -7.82 -3.86
CA PHE A 76 -12.19 -6.86 -4.10
C PHE A 76 -13.30 -7.38 -5.02
N ARG A 77 -12.96 -8.20 -6.02
CA ARG A 77 -13.94 -8.87 -6.90
C ARG A 77 -14.84 -9.84 -6.13
N LYS A 78 -14.27 -10.57 -5.16
CA LYS A 78 -14.99 -11.58 -4.36
C LYS A 78 -15.86 -10.95 -3.26
N THR A 79 -15.43 -9.85 -2.65
CA THR A 79 -16.03 -9.36 -1.40
C THR A 79 -17.34 -8.54 -1.55
N SER A 80 -17.81 -8.12 -2.75
CA SER A 80 -19.24 -7.80 -3.05
C SER A 80 -19.47 -7.01 -4.36
N ARG A 81 -20.56 -7.36 -5.09
CA ARG A 81 -21.11 -6.61 -6.25
C ARG A 81 -21.50 -5.15 -5.94
N LYS A 82 -21.78 -4.79 -4.67
CA LYS A 82 -22.31 -3.46 -4.27
C LYS A 82 -21.23 -2.42 -3.96
N SER A 83 -19.98 -2.84 -3.74
CA SER A 83 -18.83 -1.98 -3.40
C SER A 83 -17.77 -1.91 -4.52
N ARG A 84 -18.01 -2.60 -5.65
CA ARG A 84 -17.04 -2.83 -6.72
C ARG A 84 -16.51 -1.55 -7.36
N LEU A 85 -17.41 -0.64 -7.77
CA LEU A 85 -17.04 0.62 -8.45
C LEU A 85 -16.18 1.54 -7.57
N GLN A 86 -16.50 1.66 -6.27
CA GLN A 86 -15.76 2.53 -5.35
C GLN A 86 -14.37 1.99 -5.01
N ARG A 87 -14.20 0.66 -4.96
CA ARG A 87 -12.90 0.02 -4.67
C ARG A 87 -12.04 -0.09 -5.93
N GLU A 88 -12.63 -0.37 -7.08
CA GLU A 88 -11.93 -0.35 -8.38
C GLU A 88 -11.38 1.06 -8.68
N ALA A 89 -12.15 2.12 -8.44
CA ALA A 89 -11.68 3.51 -8.60
C ALA A 89 -10.51 3.86 -7.67
N LEU A 90 -10.50 3.35 -6.43
CA LEU A 90 -9.38 3.55 -5.49
C LEU A 90 -8.11 2.82 -5.94
N VAL A 91 -8.26 1.59 -6.44
CA VAL A 91 -7.12 0.84 -6.99
C VAL A 91 -6.62 1.52 -8.25
N GLU A 92 -7.49 1.98 -9.15
CA GLU A 92 -7.09 2.70 -10.36
C GLU A 92 -6.34 3.99 -10.02
N LEU A 93 -6.83 4.76 -9.04
CA LEU A 93 -6.18 5.98 -8.57
C LEU A 93 -4.81 5.70 -7.92
N PHE A 94 -4.70 4.62 -7.15
CA PHE A 94 -3.43 4.17 -6.56
C PHE A 94 -2.42 3.75 -7.64
N LEU A 95 -2.86 3.01 -8.67
CA LEU A 95 -2.01 2.58 -9.77
C LEU A 95 -1.49 3.76 -10.60
N ARG A 96 -2.32 4.79 -10.84
CA ARG A 96 -1.88 6.03 -11.49
C ARG A 96 -0.79 6.74 -10.65
N ALA A 97 -0.94 6.78 -9.33
CA ALA A 97 0.03 7.41 -8.43
C ALA A 97 1.37 6.63 -8.29
N GLU A 98 1.40 5.34 -8.63
CA GLU A 98 2.64 4.54 -8.76
C GLU A 98 3.36 4.86 -10.08
N GLN A 99 2.62 5.07 -11.17
CA GLN A 99 3.20 5.39 -12.49
C GLN A 99 3.92 6.74 -12.51
N ASP A 100 3.52 7.68 -11.65
CA ASP A 100 4.14 9.00 -11.51
C ASP A 100 5.48 9.01 -10.74
N GLY A 101 6.00 7.83 -10.36
CA GLY A 101 7.39 7.66 -9.95
C GLY A 101 7.71 8.05 -8.50
N SER A 102 8.06 7.06 -7.67
CA SER A 102 9.05 7.27 -6.61
C SER A 102 9.71 5.95 -6.20
N PRO A 103 11.04 5.90 -6.10
CA PRO A 103 11.78 4.70 -5.75
C PRO A 103 11.74 4.42 -4.24
N GLY A 104 11.67 3.12 -3.91
CA GLY A 104 12.22 2.50 -2.69
C GLY A 104 11.93 3.20 -1.35
N PHE A 105 10.90 2.74 -0.64
CA PHE A 105 10.72 3.03 0.78
C PHE A 105 11.90 2.45 1.59
N ALA A 106 12.77 3.32 2.11
CA ALA A 106 13.80 2.97 3.10
C ALA A 106 13.27 3.33 4.50
N GLU A 107 13.18 2.33 5.38
CA GLU A 107 12.20 2.32 6.48
C GLU A 107 12.52 3.22 7.70
N LEU A 108 13.79 3.53 7.97
CA LEU A 108 14.17 4.29 9.17
C LEU A 108 14.10 5.82 8.99
N PRO A 109 14.66 6.43 7.93
CA PRO A 109 14.53 7.88 7.68
C PRO A 109 13.08 8.29 7.39
N MET A 110 12.31 7.36 6.84
CA MET A 110 10.93 7.57 6.43
C MET A 110 9.97 7.75 7.61
N ARG A 111 10.16 7.05 8.72
CA ARG A 111 9.29 7.21 9.91
C ARG A 111 9.46 8.59 10.53
N GLY A 112 10.70 9.05 10.69
CA GLY A 112 10.98 10.41 11.17
C GLY A 112 10.51 11.51 10.21
N ALA A 113 10.58 11.27 8.89
CA ALA A 113 10.00 12.18 7.90
C ALA A 113 8.47 12.21 7.95
N LEU A 114 7.83 11.05 8.15
CA LEU A 114 6.38 10.92 8.28
C LEU A 114 5.88 11.70 9.51
N ASP A 115 6.48 11.50 10.69
CA ASP A 115 6.05 12.20 11.91
C ASP A 115 6.12 13.72 11.73
N LYS A 116 7.25 14.22 11.23
CA LYS A 116 7.42 15.67 10.93
C LYS A 116 6.42 16.19 9.91
N CYS A 117 6.09 15.40 8.89
CA CYS A 117 5.13 15.79 7.86
C CYS A 117 3.68 15.69 8.34
N TYR A 118 3.39 14.74 9.23
CA TYR A 118 2.10 14.59 9.89
C TYR A 118 1.80 15.78 10.80
N ASP A 119 2.79 16.26 11.56
CA ASP A 119 2.65 17.44 12.42
C ASP A 119 2.36 18.74 11.63
N LYS A 120 2.84 18.81 10.38
CA LYS A 120 2.58 19.94 9.47
C LYS A 120 1.17 19.93 8.88
N LEU A 121 0.41 18.85 9.03
CA LEU A 121 -0.95 18.78 8.51
C LEU A 121 -1.91 19.65 9.33
N THR A 122 -2.89 20.22 8.62
CA THR A 122 -4.02 20.91 9.25
C THR A 122 -4.78 19.97 10.18
N ALA A 123 -5.44 20.52 11.20
CA ALA A 123 -6.22 19.74 12.15
C ALA A 123 -7.29 18.87 11.45
N ASP A 124 -7.94 19.40 10.42
CA ASP A 124 -8.94 18.66 9.63
C ASP A 124 -8.32 17.49 8.87
N SER A 125 -7.13 17.67 8.30
CA SER A 125 -6.41 16.61 7.60
C SER A 125 -5.99 15.49 8.55
N ARG A 126 -5.49 15.85 9.74
CA ARG A 126 -5.16 14.87 10.80
C ARG A 126 -6.39 14.13 11.29
N ARG A 127 -7.51 14.83 11.49
CA ARG A 127 -8.80 14.23 11.88
C ARG A 127 -9.30 13.24 10.83
N LEU A 128 -9.19 13.57 9.54
CA LEU A 128 -9.53 12.67 8.43
C LEU A 128 -8.68 11.39 8.46
N LEU A 129 -7.37 11.52 8.71
CA LEU A 129 -6.47 10.37 8.83
C LEU A 129 -6.77 9.54 10.07
N ALA A 130 -6.99 10.15 11.23
CA ALA A 130 -7.33 9.46 12.48
C ALA A 130 -8.62 8.64 12.34
N LEU A 131 -9.67 9.25 11.79
CA LEU A 131 -10.93 8.52 11.50
C LEU A 131 -10.70 7.33 10.57
N LYS A 132 -9.79 7.45 9.60
CA LYS A 132 -9.53 6.40 8.63
C LYS A 132 -8.63 5.28 9.16
N TYR A 133 -7.59 5.63 9.89
CA TYR A 133 -6.48 4.71 10.22
C TYR A 133 -6.43 4.32 11.70
N GLU A 134 -6.92 5.14 12.61
CA GLU A 134 -7.02 4.79 14.04
C GLU A 134 -8.38 4.16 14.36
N GLN A 135 -9.45 4.67 13.75
CA GLN A 135 -10.83 4.20 14.01
C GLN A 135 -11.37 3.28 12.91
N GLU A 136 -10.56 3.01 11.88
CA GLU A 136 -10.85 2.09 10.78
C GLU A 136 -12.17 2.36 10.03
N LEU A 137 -12.67 3.60 10.06
CA LEU A 137 -13.96 3.93 9.45
C LEU A 137 -13.89 3.80 7.91
N SER A 138 -14.99 3.31 7.35
CA SER A 138 -15.21 3.34 5.90
C SER A 138 -15.48 4.77 5.44
N SER A 139 -15.21 5.07 4.16
CA SER A 139 -15.47 6.42 3.63
C SER A 139 -16.94 6.83 3.73
N SER A 140 -17.88 5.87 3.73
CA SER A 140 -19.30 6.15 3.97
C SER A 140 -19.58 6.49 5.43
N ALA A 141 -19.05 5.73 6.39
CA ALA A 141 -19.22 6.03 7.81
C ALA A 141 -18.53 7.36 8.20
N MET A 142 -17.39 7.67 7.59
CA MET A 142 -16.73 8.96 7.72
C MET A 142 -17.59 10.10 7.15
N ALA A 143 -18.23 9.89 6.00
CA ALA A 143 -19.08 10.88 5.37
C ALA A 143 -20.30 11.24 6.24
N GLU A 144 -20.94 10.23 6.84
CA GLU A 144 -22.01 10.44 7.82
C GLU A 144 -21.52 11.26 9.02
N ARG A 145 -20.36 10.92 9.56
CA ARG A 145 -19.80 11.58 10.75
C ARG A 145 -19.29 13.00 10.50
N LEU A 146 -18.88 13.29 9.26
CA LEU A 146 -18.34 14.59 8.85
C LEU A 146 -19.39 15.45 8.13
N SER A 147 -20.65 15.02 8.07
CA SER A 147 -21.72 15.68 7.31
C SER A 147 -21.29 16.00 5.86
N SER A 148 -20.68 15.01 5.20
CA SER A 148 -20.11 15.13 3.85
C SER A 148 -20.57 13.97 2.97
N THR A 149 -20.05 13.88 1.74
CA THR A 149 -20.30 12.74 0.84
C THR A 149 -19.12 11.77 0.87
N ALA A 150 -19.38 10.49 0.61
CA ALA A 150 -18.32 9.47 0.56
C ALA A 150 -17.24 9.82 -0.48
N GLU A 151 -17.63 10.46 -1.58
CA GLU A 151 -16.67 10.90 -2.60
C GLU A 151 -15.87 12.13 -2.18
N ALA A 152 -16.49 13.10 -1.50
CA ALA A 152 -15.74 14.22 -0.92
C ALA A 152 -14.71 13.73 0.12
N VAL A 153 -15.07 12.75 0.95
CA VAL A 153 -14.14 12.13 1.91
C VAL A 153 -13.00 11.42 1.19
N ARG A 154 -13.27 10.69 0.10
CA ARG A 154 -12.21 10.03 -0.68
C ARG A 154 -11.26 11.02 -1.34
N VAL A 155 -11.79 12.08 -1.95
CA VAL A 155 -10.98 13.16 -2.54
C VAL A 155 -10.15 13.86 -1.47
N ALA A 156 -10.72 14.13 -0.30
CA ALA A 156 -10.01 14.73 0.82
C ALA A 156 -8.87 13.83 1.32
N LEU A 157 -9.13 12.54 1.57
CA LEU A 157 -8.11 11.56 1.94
C LEU A 157 -7.00 11.46 0.87
N PHE A 158 -7.37 11.49 -0.41
CA PHE A 158 -6.41 11.49 -1.50
C PHE A 158 -5.48 12.71 -1.46
N ARG A 159 -6.05 13.92 -1.32
CA ARG A 159 -5.27 15.16 -1.24
C ARG A 159 -4.31 15.13 -0.04
N VAL A 160 -4.80 14.73 1.13
CA VAL A 160 -3.99 14.65 2.34
C VAL A 160 -2.83 13.65 2.18
N ARG A 161 -3.07 12.49 1.57
CA ARG A 161 -2.03 11.50 1.27
C ARG A 161 -1.01 12.01 0.26
N ALA A 162 -1.45 12.72 -0.78
CA ALA A 162 -0.55 13.33 -1.75
C ALA A 162 0.35 14.38 -1.08
N THR A 163 -0.23 15.26 -0.24
CA THR A 163 0.54 16.25 0.54
C THR A 163 1.56 15.58 1.46
N LEU A 164 1.19 14.48 2.14
CA LEU A 164 2.12 13.70 2.95
C LEU A 164 3.24 13.08 2.10
N LYS A 165 2.90 12.45 0.98
CA LYS A 165 3.89 11.85 0.05
C LYS A 165 4.89 12.90 -0.43
N ASP A 166 4.42 14.07 -0.85
CA ASP A 166 5.27 15.15 -1.34
C ASP A 166 6.19 15.70 -0.23
N CYS A 167 5.63 15.91 0.97
CA CYS A 167 6.41 16.36 2.12
C CYS A 167 7.50 15.35 2.50
N ILE A 168 7.17 14.06 2.56
CA ILE A 168 8.12 12.99 2.89
C ILE A 168 9.20 12.90 1.82
N SER A 169 8.82 12.94 0.54
CA SER A 169 9.76 12.88 -0.58
C SER A 169 10.77 14.03 -0.52
N ARG A 170 10.31 15.26 -0.24
CA ARG A 170 11.19 16.42 -0.03
C ARG A 170 12.08 16.28 1.20
N SER A 171 11.51 15.82 2.32
CA SER A 171 12.26 15.63 3.57
C SER A 171 13.34 14.55 3.47
N LEU A 172 13.10 13.51 2.67
CA LEU A 172 14.07 12.46 2.41
C LEU A 172 15.15 12.91 1.43
N ALA A 173 14.79 13.72 0.42
CA ALA A 173 15.76 14.33 -0.49
C ALA A 173 16.71 15.29 0.25
N SER A 174 16.21 16.09 1.20
CA SER A 174 17.04 17.02 1.98
C SER A 174 17.96 16.36 3.01
N GLN A 175 17.80 15.07 3.30
CA GLN A 175 18.68 14.30 4.20
C GLN A 175 19.81 13.57 3.47
N LYS A 176 19.77 13.55 2.12
CA LYS A 176 20.80 12.91 1.26
C LYS A 176 21.88 13.89 0.76
N SER A 177 21.77 15.18 1.09
CA SER A 177 22.83 16.20 0.91
C SER A 177 23.51 16.51 2.22
#